data_AF-A0A2R2ISL4-F1
#
_entry.id   AF-A0A2R2ISL4-F1
#
_cell.length_a   1.000
_cell.length_b   1.000
_cell.length_c   1.000
_cell.angle_alpha   90.00
_cell.angle_beta   90.00
_cell.angle_gamma   90.00
#
_symmetry.space_group_name_H-M   'P 1'
#
loop_
_entity.id
_entity.type
_entity.pdbx_description
1 polymer ?
#
loop_
_entity_poly.entity_id
_entity_poly.type
_entity_poly.pdbx_seq_one_letter_code
_entity_poly.pdbx_strand_id
1 'polypeptide(L)'
;MQYFTPAGTDANTNAISFMGQQYQPWAIQAEGFEKTVQGSAPRPTLSIANAVMGANGPIYGIFTQLVRQFRGLAGWQVTRMVTYAKYLDGGALAGAPEFHQQEIWFVNRRTQDDGTVLQFELVSALDLEGKTVPNTMASVYCPAQTQYRSAACGYAGAAMFDVDGKPTNDPSKDACGKHFSDCQCRGNQINYPGLLGLRRYS
;
A
#
# COMPACT_ATOMS: atom_id res chain seq x y z
N MET A 1 -14.37 7.75 -9.65
CA MET A 1 -13.08 8.23 -9.10
C MET A 1 -13.13 9.75 -9.17
N GLN A 2 -12.90 10.45 -8.07
CA GLN A 2 -12.99 11.91 -8.00
C GLN A 2 -11.56 12.49 -7.99
N TYR A 3 -11.29 13.48 -8.83
CA TYR A 3 -9.99 14.16 -8.92
C TYR A 3 -10.12 15.57 -8.35
N PHE A 4 -9.27 15.89 -7.36
CA PHE A 4 -9.27 17.19 -6.70
C PHE A 4 -7.84 17.68 -6.46
N THR A 5 -7.67 18.99 -6.45
CA THR A 5 -6.43 19.68 -6.06
C THR A 5 -6.70 20.54 -4.83
N PRO A 6 -5.71 20.74 -3.93
CA PRO A 6 -5.83 21.74 -2.88
C PRO A 6 -6.13 23.13 -3.45
N ALA A 7 -7.05 23.85 -2.80
CA ALA A 7 -7.37 25.26 -3.04
C ALA A 7 -7.28 26.04 -1.72
N GLY A 8 -6.63 27.21 -1.74
CA GLY A 8 -6.31 28.01 -0.53
C GLY A 8 -5.39 29.20 -0.86
N THR A 9 -4.90 29.92 0.16
CA THR A 9 -4.14 31.19 0.02
C THR A 9 -2.90 31.11 -0.88
N ASP A 10 -2.32 29.91 -1.05
CA ASP A 10 -1.10 29.69 -1.84
C ASP A 10 -1.32 28.75 -3.05
N ALA A 11 -2.56 28.35 -3.34
CA ALA A 11 -2.89 27.35 -4.35
C ALA A 11 -3.89 27.86 -5.40
N ASN A 12 -3.73 27.39 -6.65
CA ASN A 12 -4.59 27.75 -7.78
C ASN A 12 -6.07 27.54 -7.44
N THR A 13 -6.85 28.59 -7.60
CA THR A 13 -8.33 28.55 -7.51
C THR A 13 -8.99 27.98 -8.77
N ASN A 14 -8.18 27.67 -9.78
CA ASN A 14 -8.62 27.13 -11.06
C ASN A 14 -8.42 25.61 -11.12
N ALA A 15 -9.25 24.94 -11.91
CA ALA A 15 -9.04 23.54 -12.24
C ALA A 15 -7.70 23.34 -12.96
N ILE A 16 -7.04 22.22 -12.66
CA ILE A 16 -5.75 21.87 -13.25
C ILE A 16 -5.93 20.63 -14.10
N SER A 17 -5.36 20.57 -15.29
CA SER A 17 -5.24 19.29 -16.00
C SER A 17 -3.85 18.72 -15.81
N PHE A 18 -3.80 17.42 -15.55
CA PHE A 18 -2.57 16.66 -15.42
C PHE A 18 -2.81 15.24 -15.92
N MET A 19 -1.92 14.78 -16.82
CA MET A 19 -2.01 13.44 -17.44
C MET A 19 -3.39 13.10 -18.04
N GLY A 20 -4.03 14.08 -18.68
CA GLY A 20 -5.34 13.90 -19.32
C GLY A 20 -6.53 13.81 -18.35
N GLN A 21 -6.32 14.07 -17.05
CA GLN A 21 -7.37 14.17 -16.04
C GLN A 21 -7.52 15.61 -15.57
N GLN A 22 -8.75 16.04 -15.28
CA GLN A 22 -9.05 17.37 -14.74
C GLN A 22 -9.27 17.29 -13.23
N TYR A 23 -8.47 18.05 -12.49
CA TYR A 23 -8.47 18.14 -11.04
C TYR A 23 -9.21 19.40 -10.62
N GLN A 24 -10.34 19.23 -9.92
CA GLN A 24 -11.14 20.36 -9.46
C GLN A 24 -10.59 20.94 -8.15
N PRO A 25 -10.56 22.27 -8.00
CA PRO A 25 -10.10 22.89 -6.77
C PRO A 25 -11.05 22.57 -5.62
N TRP A 26 -10.50 22.09 -4.52
CA TRP A 26 -11.25 21.80 -3.31
C TRP A 26 -10.47 22.29 -2.10
N ALA A 27 -11.17 22.88 -1.13
CA ALA A 27 -10.57 23.24 0.15
C ALA A 27 -10.24 21.96 0.93
N ILE A 28 -9.02 21.47 0.75
CA ILE A 28 -8.45 20.31 1.41
C ILE A 28 -7.13 20.69 2.06
N GLN A 29 -6.85 20.09 3.20
CA GLN A 29 -5.57 20.20 3.90
C GLN A 29 -5.15 18.79 4.29
N ALA A 30 -3.91 18.44 3.96
CA ALA A 30 -3.41 17.08 4.16
C ALA A 30 -2.00 17.13 4.73
N GLU A 31 -1.78 16.48 5.88
CA GLU A 31 -0.54 16.56 6.65
C GLU A 31 -0.13 15.18 7.20
N GLY A 32 1.12 15.03 7.63
CA GLY A 32 1.58 13.79 8.28
C GLY A 32 1.94 12.64 7.33
N PHE A 33 2.24 12.92 6.06
CA PHE A 33 2.72 11.93 5.07
C PHE A 33 4.21 11.55 5.23
N GLU A 34 4.91 12.19 6.15
CA GLU A 34 6.35 11.99 6.34
C GLU A 34 6.67 10.58 6.85
N LYS A 35 7.59 9.88 6.18
CA LYS A 35 8.07 8.58 6.61
C LYS A 35 9.15 8.78 7.68
N THR A 36 8.85 8.44 8.93
CA THR A 36 9.84 8.36 10.00
C THR A 36 10.61 7.05 9.95
N VAL A 37 11.94 7.12 10.05
CA VAL A 37 12.85 5.94 10.03
C VAL A 37 12.78 5.16 11.36
N GLN A 38 12.27 5.80 12.42
CA GLN A 38 12.12 5.23 13.76
C GLN A 38 10.64 5.11 14.14
N GLY A 39 10.01 3.98 13.80
CA GLY A 39 9.16 3.30 14.78
C GLY A 39 7.63 3.35 14.65
N SER A 40 7.01 3.92 13.62
CA SER A 40 5.60 3.65 13.33
C SER A 40 5.26 4.01 11.89
N ALA A 41 4.32 3.28 11.29
CA ALA A 41 3.78 3.69 9.99
C ALA A 41 3.11 5.07 10.12
N PRO A 42 3.35 6.00 9.18
CA PRO A 42 2.72 7.31 9.19
C PRO A 42 1.19 7.18 9.17
N ARG A 43 0.53 8.05 9.94
CA ARG A 43 -0.93 8.20 9.98
C ARG A 43 -1.31 9.61 9.53
N PRO A 44 -1.31 9.87 8.21
CA PRO A 44 -1.63 11.20 7.70
C PRO A 44 -3.07 11.59 8.03
N THR A 45 -3.31 12.88 8.15
CA THR A 45 -4.65 13.45 8.31
C THR A 45 -5.06 14.15 7.03
N LEU A 46 -6.32 13.96 6.62
CA LEU A 46 -6.94 14.63 5.48
C LEU A 46 -8.17 15.38 5.97
N SER A 47 -8.10 16.70 5.98
CA SER A 47 -9.20 17.61 6.26
C SER A 47 -9.83 18.06 4.96
N ILE A 48 -11.15 17.96 4.86
CA ILE A 48 -11.92 18.31 3.67
C ILE A 48 -13.06 19.24 4.08
N ALA A 49 -13.18 20.38 3.41
CA ALA A 49 -14.34 21.24 3.57
C ALA A 49 -15.61 20.53 3.06
N ASN A 50 -16.64 20.53 3.89
CA ASN A 50 -17.96 19.99 3.61
C ASN A 50 -18.83 20.95 2.78
N ALA A 51 -18.19 21.81 1.99
CA ALA A 51 -18.83 22.84 1.17
C ALA A 51 -18.29 22.72 -0.26
N VAL A 52 -19.19 22.67 -1.23
CA VAL A 52 -18.86 22.69 -2.65
C VAL A 52 -19.53 23.89 -3.28
N MET A 53 -18.80 24.62 -4.13
CA MET A 53 -19.43 25.67 -4.93
C MET A 53 -20.32 25.05 -5.99
N GLY A 54 -21.64 25.20 -5.83
CA GLY A 54 -22.64 24.85 -6.83
C GLY A 54 -23.04 26.04 -7.69
N ALA A 55 -23.82 25.79 -8.75
CA ALA A 55 -24.31 26.82 -9.66
C ALA A 55 -25.16 27.92 -8.97
N ASN A 56 -25.78 27.60 -7.82
CA ASN A 56 -26.67 28.49 -7.07
C ASN A 56 -26.10 28.89 -5.69
N GLY A 57 -24.80 28.71 -5.47
CA GLY A 57 -24.13 28.98 -4.18
C GLY A 57 -23.50 27.74 -3.53
N PRO A 58 -22.91 27.88 -2.34
CA PRO A 58 -22.24 26.78 -1.64
C PRO A 58 -23.24 25.72 -1.17
N ILE A 59 -23.01 24.48 -1.58
CA ILE A 59 -23.75 23.29 -1.20
C ILE A 59 -23.00 22.62 -0.06
N TYR A 60 -23.64 22.53 1.11
CA TYR A 60 -23.08 21.89 2.29
C TYR A 60 -23.59 20.46 2.45
N GLY A 61 -22.82 19.60 3.14
CA GLY A 61 -23.33 18.31 3.62
C GLY A 61 -23.11 17.11 2.70
N ILE A 62 -22.48 17.29 1.54
CA ILE A 62 -22.20 16.18 0.60
C ILE A 62 -21.36 15.10 1.28
N PHE A 63 -20.27 15.48 1.96
CA PHE A 63 -19.42 14.51 2.66
C PHE A 63 -20.08 13.96 3.91
N THR A 64 -20.84 14.77 4.66
CA THR A 64 -21.62 14.26 5.79
C THR A 64 -22.60 13.18 5.35
N GLN A 65 -23.25 13.35 4.20
CA GLN A 65 -24.16 12.35 3.64
C GLN A 65 -23.41 11.09 3.19
N LEU A 66 -22.28 11.25 2.50
CA LEU A 66 -21.43 10.13 2.09
C LEU A 66 -20.91 9.32 3.28
N VAL A 67 -20.47 10.00 4.34
CA VAL A 67 -20.03 9.39 5.60
C VAL A 67 -21.17 8.60 6.25
N ARG A 68 -22.39 9.15 6.27
CA ARG A 68 -23.58 8.44 6.79
C ARG A 68 -23.94 7.21 5.96
N GLN A 69 -23.88 7.32 4.63
CA GLN A 69 -24.26 6.26 3.71
C GLN A 69 -23.22 5.13 3.66
N PHE A 70 -21.92 5.47 3.72
CA PHE A 70 -20.82 4.54 3.48
C PHE A 70 -19.98 4.25 4.72
N ARG A 71 -20.64 4.07 5.88
CA ARG A 71 -20.00 3.67 7.15
C ARG A 71 -18.71 4.46 7.46
N GLY A 72 -18.76 5.78 7.32
CA GLY A 72 -17.62 6.65 7.60
C GLY A 72 -16.52 6.68 6.55
N LEU A 73 -16.78 6.13 5.35
CA LEU A 73 -15.82 6.01 4.23
C LEU A 73 -14.60 5.13 4.55
N ALA A 74 -14.68 4.31 5.60
CA ALA A 74 -13.60 3.40 5.98
C ALA A 74 -13.26 2.44 4.82
N GLY A 75 -11.96 2.28 4.55
CA GLY A 75 -11.43 1.47 3.46
C GLY A 75 -11.44 2.13 2.08
N TRP A 76 -11.94 3.37 1.95
CA TRP A 76 -11.85 4.09 0.68
C TRP A 76 -10.40 4.46 0.36
N GLN A 77 -10.03 4.28 -0.91
CA GLN A 77 -8.68 4.57 -1.38
C GLN A 77 -8.51 6.06 -1.67
N VAL A 78 -7.45 6.65 -1.12
CA VAL A 78 -6.96 8.00 -1.41
C VAL A 78 -5.62 7.87 -2.11
N THR A 79 -5.49 8.50 -3.27
CA THR A 79 -4.26 8.49 -4.06
C THR A 79 -3.68 9.88 -4.08
N ARG A 80 -2.49 10.05 -3.49
CA ARG A 80 -1.76 11.31 -3.46
C ARG A 80 -0.68 11.31 -4.53
N MET A 81 -0.65 12.39 -5.30
CA MET A 81 0.32 12.63 -6.36
C MET A 81 0.91 14.01 -6.14
N VAL A 82 2.23 14.11 -6.21
CA VAL A 82 2.94 15.38 -6.04
C VAL A 82 3.73 15.62 -7.32
N THR A 83 3.55 16.80 -7.90
CA THR A 83 4.27 17.22 -9.10
C THR A 83 4.64 18.70 -8.98
N TYR A 84 5.62 19.14 -9.75
CA TYR A 84 6.01 20.54 -9.81
C TYR A 84 5.11 21.32 -10.78
N ALA A 85 4.88 22.59 -10.48
CA ALA A 85 4.05 23.48 -11.31
C ALA A 85 4.48 23.53 -12.79
N LYS A 86 5.77 23.35 -13.09
CA LYS A 86 6.30 23.33 -14.47
C LYS A 86 5.79 22.17 -15.34
N TYR A 87 5.29 21.10 -14.73
CA TYR A 87 4.73 19.92 -15.40
C TYR A 87 3.20 19.95 -15.46
N LEU A 88 2.56 20.95 -14.84
CA LEU A 88 1.12 21.18 -14.94
C LEU A 88 0.81 22.00 -16.20
N ASP A 89 -0.46 21.98 -16.63
CA ASP A 89 -0.93 22.81 -17.74
C ASP A 89 -0.53 24.28 -17.56
N GLY A 90 0.02 24.88 -18.62
CA GLY A 90 0.59 26.23 -18.62
C GLY A 90 2.07 26.30 -18.19
N GLY A 91 2.65 25.19 -17.73
CA GLY A 91 4.08 25.06 -17.44
C GLY A 91 4.92 24.75 -18.68
N ALA A 92 6.22 25.10 -18.64
CA ALA A 92 7.15 24.90 -19.75
C ALA A 92 7.34 23.43 -20.16
N LEU A 93 7.01 22.48 -19.29
CA LEU A 93 7.19 21.03 -19.50
C LEU A 93 5.86 20.26 -19.39
N ALA A 94 4.71 20.90 -19.63
CA ALA A 94 3.39 20.25 -19.55
C ALA A 94 3.26 18.99 -20.44
N GLY A 95 3.96 18.95 -21.58
CA GLY A 95 4.00 17.79 -22.49
C GLY A 95 4.89 16.63 -22.05
N ALA A 96 5.64 16.78 -20.95
CA ALA A 96 6.54 15.77 -20.40
C ALA A 96 6.27 15.61 -18.89
N PRO A 97 5.12 15.03 -18.50
CA PRO A 97 4.70 15.00 -17.10
C PRO A 97 5.65 14.18 -16.23
N GLU A 98 6.12 14.77 -15.14
CA GLU A 98 6.91 14.11 -14.10
C GLU A 98 6.25 14.33 -12.75
N PHE A 99 6.24 13.30 -11.89
CA PHE A 99 5.63 13.33 -10.58
C PHE A 99 6.37 12.36 -9.65
N HIS A 100 6.28 12.63 -8.35
CA HIS A 100 6.80 11.72 -7.32
C HIS A 100 6.03 10.40 -7.35
N GLN A 101 6.64 9.34 -6.79
CA GLN A 101 5.97 8.05 -6.67
C GLN A 101 4.58 8.20 -6.06
N GLN A 102 3.57 7.67 -6.75
CA GLN A 102 2.19 7.72 -6.32
C GLN A 102 2.04 7.05 -4.94
N GLU A 103 1.44 7.77 -4.01
CA GLU A 103 1.20 7.27 -2.66
C GLU A 103 -0.25 6.82 -2.54
N ILE A 104 -0.45 5.55 -2.17
CA ILE A 104 -1.76 4.94 -2.00
C ILE A 104 -2.04 4.81 -0.51
N TRP A 105 -3.12 5.46 -0.09
CA TRP A 105 -3.60 5.52 1.28
C TRP A 105 -5.04 5.00 1.36
N PHE A 106 -5.45 4.58 2.54
CA PHE A 106 -6.82 4.15 2.82
C PHE A 106 -7.37 4.97 3.97
N VAL A 107 -8.64 5.37 3.87
CA VAL A 107 -9.35 6.00 5.00
C VAL A 107 -9.52 4.96 6.09
N ASN A 108 -8.92 5.20 7.26
CA ASN A 108 -9.09 4.33 8.42
C ASN A 108 -10.40 4.68 9.13
N ARG A 109 -10.50 5.94 9.57
CA ARG A 109 -11.64 6.46 10.32
C ARG A 109 -11.76 7.97 10.19
N ARG A 110 -12.97 8.47 10.47
CA ARG A 110 -13.23 9.90 10.67
C ARG A 110 -12.77 10.31 12.08
N THR A 111 -11.89 11.30 12.18
CA THR A 111 -11.37 11.82 13.45
C THR A 111 -12.16 13.03 13.95
N GLN A 112 -12.64 13.87 13.05
CA GLN A 112 -13.41 15.07 13.38
C GLN A 112 -14.53 15.30 12.36
N ASP A 113 -15.65 15.85 12.82
CA ASP A 113 -16.75 16.33 12.00
C ASP A 113 -17.40 17.53 12.71
N ASP A 114 -17.15 18.73 12.20
CA ASP A 114 -17.75 19.97 12.71
C ASP A 114 -18.90 20.46 11.82
N GLY A 115 -19.42 19.59 10.94
CA GLY A 115 -20.45 19.92 9.94
C GLY A 115 -19.96 20.82 8.80
N THR A 116 -18.89 21.59 9.01
CA THR A 116 -18.25 22.45 8.00
C THR A 116 -16.98 21.83 7.45
N VAL A 117 -16.23 21.09 8.27
CA VAL A 117 -15.00 20.38 7.89
C VAL A 117 -15.08 18.96 8.44
N LEU A 118 -14.72 17.98 7.62
CA LEU A 118 -14.51 16.61 8.05
C LEU A 118 -13.02 16.27 7.98
N GLN A 119 -12.53 15.60 9.01
CA GLN A 119 -11.17 15.12 9.07
C GLN A 119 -11.15 13.60 9.09
N PHE A 120 -10.25 13.03 8.29
CA PHE A 120 -10.04 11.61 8.16
C PHE A 120 -8.60 11.25 8.53
N GLU A 121 -8.44 10.15 9.26
CA GLU A 121 -7.16 9.49 9.45
C GLU A 121 -6.93 8.53 8.28
N LEU A 122 -5.77 8.64 7.65
CA LEU A 122 -5.34 7.78 6.56
C LEU A 122 -4.31 6.76 7.07
N VAL A 123 -4.32 5.56 6.48
CA VAL A 123 -3.38 4.48 6.78
C VAL A 123 -2.84 3.85 5.50
N SER A 124 -1.67 3.21 5.61
CA SER A 124 -1.11 2.41 4.52
C SER A 124 -1.94 1.14 4.30
N ALA A 125 -1.76 0.48 3.15
CA ALA A 125 -2.40 -0.81 2.88
C ALA A 125 -2.08 -1.89 3.94
N LEU A 126 -0.93 -1.77 4.60
CA LEU A 126 -0.43 -2.74 5.59
C LEU A 126 -1.09 -2.57 6.96
N ASP A 127 -1.54 -1.35 7.28
CA ASP A 127 -2.12 -1.00 8.58
C ASP A 127 -3.65 -0.91 8.55
N LEU A 128 -4.27 -1.18 7.40
CA LEU A 128 -5.73 -1.18 7.27
C LEU A 128 -6.33 -2.36 8.03
N GLU A 129 -7.13 -2.08 9.05
CA GLU A 129 -7.82 -3.10 9.85
C GLU A 129 -8.62 -4.07 8.95
N GLY A 130 -8.48 -5.38 9.22
CA GLY A 130 -9.16 -6.45 8.49
C GLY A 130 -8.42 -6.96 7.24
N LYS A 131 -7.31 -6.35 6.84
CA LYS A 131 -6.38 -6.95 5.88
C LYS A 131 -5.24 -7.63 6.63
N THR A 132 -5.30 -8.95 6.73
CA THR A 132 -4.15 -9.74 7.16
C THR A 132 -3.12 -9.71 6.05
N VAL A 133 -1.91 -9.23 6.37
CA VAL A 133 -0.74 -9.66 5.60
C VAL A 133 -0.74 -11.19 5.57
N PRO A 134 -0.35 -11.84 4.46
CA PRO A 134 -0.18 -13.27 4.46
C PRO A 134 0.65 -13.63 5.69
N ASN A 135 0.20 -14.59 6.49
CA ASN A 135 0.88 -14.98 7.75
C ASN A 135 2.26 -15.65 7.49
N THR A 136 2.78 -15.45 6.27
CA THR A 136 4.03 -15.91 5.73
C THR A 136 4.98 -14.72 5.70
N MET A 137 5.94 -14.70 6.62
CA MET A 137 7.05 -13.76 6.52
C MET A 137 7.79 -14.01 5.19
N ALA A 138 7.97 -12.95 4.41
CA ALA A 138 8.80 -12.99 3.22
C ALA A 138 10.25 -13.28 3.64
N SER A 139 10.73 -14.49 3.38
CA SER A 139 12.04 -14.98 3.81
C SER A 139 12.82 -15.54 2.62
N VAL A 140 14.14 -15.43 2.67
CA VAL A 140 15.03 -16.13 1.73
C VAL A 140 14.95 -17.64 1.94
N TYR A 141 14.66 -18.08 3.17
CA TYR A 141 14.49 -19.49 3.54
C TYR A 141 13.08 -20.00 3.24
N CYS A 142 12.93 -21.32 3.14
CA CYS A 142 11.61 -21.95 3.04
C CYS A 142 10.80 -21.61 4.30
N PRO A 143 9.55 -21.11 4.18
CA PRO A 143 8.76 -20.70 5.32
C PRO A 143 8.62 -21.78 6.39
N ALA A 144 8.67 -21.39 7.67
CA ALA A 144 8.60 -22.31 8.80
C ALA A 144 7.30 -23.17 8.77
N GLN A 145 6.21 -22.60 8.28
CA GLN A 145 4.92 -23.27 8.09
C GLN A 145 4.91 -24.37 7.02
N THR A 146 5.84 -24.36 6.04
CA THR A 146 5.89 -25.38 5.00
C THR A 146 6.45 -26.68 5.59
N GLN A 147 5.58 -27.64 5.90
CA GLN A 147 6.01 -28.93 6.44
C GLN A 147 6.77 -29.73 5.37
N TYR A 148 7.90 -30.32 5.75
CA TYR A 148 8.68 -31.18 4.85
C TYR A 148 7.83 -32.36 4.36
N ARG A 149 7.90 -32.68 3.07
CA ARG A 149 7.07 -33.69 2.38
C ARG A 149 5.55 -33.47 2.38
N SER A 150 5.07 -32.32 2.85
CA SER A 150 3.66 -31.94 2.70
C SER A 150 3.33 -31.53 1.27
N ALA A 151 2.03 -31.40 0.95
CA ALA A 151 1.56 -30.87 -0.33
C ALA A 151 2.16 -29.48 -0.65
N ALA A 152 2.38 -28.65 0.38
CA ALA A 152 3.00 -27.33 0.22
C ALA A 152 4.51 -27.40 -0.09
N CYS A 153 5.19 -28.47 0.30
CA CYS A 153 6.60 -28.72 -0.04
C CYS A 153 6.76 -29.35 -1.43
N GLY A 154 5.80 -30.19 -1.84
CA GLY A 154 5.78 -30.87 -3.14
C GLY A 154 6.80 -32.00 -3.31
N TYR A 155 7.72 -32.19 -2.35
CA TYR A 155 8.71 -33.26 -2.44
C TYR A 155 8.13 -34.62 -2.01
N ALA A 156 7.93 -35.51 -2.98
CA ALA A 156 7.49 -36.90 -2.77
C ALA A 156 8.57 -37.94 -3.13
N GLY A 157 9.82 -37.51 -3.35
CA GLY A 157 10.92 -38.39 -3.77
C GLY A 157 11.46 -39.30 -2.66
N ALA A 158 12.15 -40.37 -3.05
CA ALA A 158 12.72 -41.35 -2.12
C ALA A 158 14.06 -40.93 -1.49
N ALA A 159 14.79 -39.98 -2.08
CA ALA A 159 16.07 -39.54 -1.53
C ALA A 159 15.87 -38.85 -0.17
N MET A 160 16.69 -39.21 0.81
CA MET A 160 16.62 -38.71 2.18
C MET A 160 17.91 -38.01 2.56
N PHE A 161 17.79 -36.91 3.29
CA PHE A 161 18.94 -36.16 3.79
C PHE A 161 18.66 -35.70 5.22
N ASP A 162 19.70 -35.58 6.04
CA ASP A 162 19.58 -35.00 7.37
C ASP A 162 19.35 -33.47 7.33
N VAL A 163 19.18 -32.85 8.50
CA VAL A 163 18.93 -31.41 8.65
C VAL A 163 20.08 -30.56 8.10
N ASP A 164 21.29 -31.10 8.04
CA ASP A 164 22.48 -30.45 7.49
C ASP A 164 22.63 -30.68 5.98
N GLY A 165 21.71 -31.41 5.36
CA GLY A 165 21.70 -31.70 3.93
C GLY A 165 22.62 -32.86 3.52
N LYS A 166 23.05 -33.71 4.44
CA LYS A 166 23.88 -34.89 4.13
C LYS A 166 23.01 -36.10 3.80
N PRO A 167 23.36 -36.92 2.79
CA PRO A 167 22.59 -38.11 2.43
C PRO A 167 22.46 -39.08 3.62
N THR A 168 21.26 -39.60 3.85
CA THR A 168 21.00 -40.60 4.88
C THR A 168 20.13 -41.73 4.33
N ASN A 169 20.35 -42.95 4.83
CA ASN A 169 19.48 -44.09 4.58
C ASN A 169 18.53 -44.38 5.76
N ASP A 170 18.66 -43.60 6.84
CA ASP A 170 17.84 -43.74 8.06
C ASP A 170 16.64 -42.78 7.99
N PRO A 171 15.40 -43.29 7.86
CA PRO A 171 14.20 -42.45 7.75
C PRO A 171 13.94 -41.58 8.99
N SER A 172 14.42 -41.98 10.17
CA SER A 172 14.24 -41.19 11.39
C SER A 172 15.06 -39.90 11.39
N LYS A 173 16.08 -39.83 10.53
CA LYS A 173 16.96 -38.67 10.37
C LYS A 173 16.62 -37.83 9.15
N ASP A 174 15.65 -38.24 8.31
CA ASP A 174 15.26 -37.48 7.12
C ASP A 174 14.57 -36.18 7.54
N ALA A 175 15.28 -35.07 7.35
CA ALA A 175 14.82 -33.74 7.74
C ALA A 175 15.26 -32.70 6.71
N CYS A 176 14.50 -31.60 6.62
CA CYS A 176 14.83 -30.49 5.73
C CYS A 176 15.30 -29.30 6.56
N GLY A 177 16.52 -28.81 6.29
CA GLY A 177 17.09 -27.60 6.88
C GLY A 177 16.43 -26.29 6.40
N LYS A 178 15.52 -26.36 5.43
CA LYS A 178 14.77 -25.23 4.84
C LYS A 178 15.60 -24.26 4.00
N HIS A 179 16.81 -24.66 3.63
CA HIS A 179 17.66 -23.92 2.70
C HIS A 179 17.31 -24.28 1.24
N PHE A 180 17.66 -23.38 0.31
CA PHE A 180 17.51 -23.69 -1.12
C PHE A 180 18.35 -24.90 -1.55
N SER A 181 19.55 -25.06 -0.94
CA SER A 181 20.42 -26.22 -1.13
C SER A 181 19.72 -27.54 -0.82
N ASP A 182 18.85 -27.58 0.19
CA ASP A 182 18.11 -28.80 0.54
C ASP A 182 17.15 -29.23 -0.55
N CYS A 183 16.54 -28.25 -1.24
CA CYS A 183 15.70 -28.51 -2.40
C CYS A 183 16.55 -28.86 -3.63
N GLN A 184 17.77 -28.35 -3.76
CA GLN A 184 18.70 -28.74 -4.82
C GLN A 184 19.12 -30.21 -4.70
N CYS A 185 19.52 -30.65 -3.50
CA CYS A 185 19.86 -32.06 -3.23
C CYS A 185 18.71 -33.03 -3.56
N ARG A 186 17.48 -32.54 -3.48
CA ARG A 186 16.23 -33.30 -3.71
C ARG A 186 15.62 -33.11 -5.10
N GLY A 187 16.24 -32.30 -5.97
CA GLY A 187 15.67 -31.95 -7.27
C GLY A 187 14.30 -31.25 -7.20
N ASN A 188 14.01 -30.57 -6.08
CA ASN A 188 12.73 -29.94 -5.76
C ASN A 188 12.79 -28.41 -5.82
N GLN A 189 13.69 -27.83 -6.63
CA GLN A 189 13.92 -26.38 -6.66
C GLN A 189 12.69 -25.61 -7.15
N ILE A 190 11.92 -26.19 -8.09
CA ILE A 190 10.72 -25.58 -8.66
C ILE A 190 9.62 -25.33 -7.62
N ASN A 191 9.59 -26.14 -6.56
CA ASN A 191 8.63 -26.02 -5.47
C ASN A 191 9.20 -25.25 -4.27
N TYR A 192 10.36 -24.58 -4.42
CA TYR A 192 10.96 -23.84 -3.31
C TYR A 192 10.12 -22.61 -2.96
N PRO A 193 9.53 -22.54 -1.77
CA PRO A 193 8.64 -21.44 -1.39
C PRO A 193 9.39 -20.19 -0.87
N GLY A 194 10.72 -20.25 -0.72
CA GLY A 194 11.53 -19.12 -0.28
C GLY A 194 11.83 -18.14 -1.41
N LEU A 195 11.97 -16.86 -1.06
CA LEU A 195 12.19 -15.78 -2.02
C LEU A 195 13.68 -15.47 -2.16
N LEU A 196 14.34 -16.12 -3.12
CA LEU A 196 15.78 -15.93 -3.38
C LEU A 196 16.14 -14.48 -3.73
N GLY A 197 15.22 -13.74 -4.33
CA GLY A 197 15.41 -12.33 -4.70
C GLY A 197 15.51 -11.36 -3.51
N LEU A 198 15.23 -11.81 -2.28
CA LEU A 198 15.41 -10.99 -1.06
C LEU A 198 16.87 -10.98 -0.56
N ARG A 199 17.79 -11.73 -1.18
CA ARG A 199 19.21 -11.64 -0.85
C ARG A 199 19.70 -10.23 -1.18
N ARG A 200 20.19 -9.50 -0.17
CA ARG A 200 20.91 -8.24 -0.43
C ARG A 200 22.13 -8.58 -1.27
N TYR A 201 22.27 -7.94 -2.43
CA TYR A 201 23.54 -7.89 -3.15
C TYR A 201 24.48 -7.06 -2.26
N SER A 202 25.35 -7.74 -1.53
CA SER A 202 26.51 -7.13 -0.87
C SER A 202 27.61 -6.90 -1.88
#